data_AF-W1YB88-F1
#
_entry.id   AF-W1YB88-F1
#
_cell.length_a   1.000
_cell.length_b   1.000
_cell.length_c   1.000
_cell.angle_alpha   90.00
_cell.angle_beta   90.00
_cell.angle_gamma   90.00
#
_symmetry.space_group_name_H-M   'P 1'
#
loop_
_entity.id
_entity.type
_entity.pdbx_description
1 polymer ?
#
loop_
_entity_poly.entity_id
_entity_poly.type
_entity_poly.pdbx_seq_one_letter_code
_entity_poly.pdbx_strand_id
1 'polypeptide(L)'
;GPVGGAQVGKDTVLDVATGKLTLEQINLLFRHLPVDLSYVDENELVKFYSDTPHRIFPRSANVIGREVKNCHPAKSVHVVE
;
A
#
# COMPACT_ATOMS: atom_id res chain seq x y z
N GLY A 1 -13.74 -3.29 -4.56
CA GLY A 1 -13.65 -4.02 -5.85
C GLY A 1 -12.20 -4.31 -6.15
N PRO A 2 -11.86 -5.34 -6.94
CA PRO A 2 -10.47 -5.62 -7.24
C PRO A 2 -9.91 -4.42 -8.02
N VAL A 3 -8.79 -3.88 -7.55
CA VAL A 3 -8.04 -2.86 -8.29
C VAL A 3 -7.51 -3.59 -9.52
N GLY A 4 -8.13 -3.33 -10.67
CA GLY A 4 -7.81 -3.97 -11.94
C GLY A 4 -6.43 -3.53 -12.43
N GLY A 5 -5.38 -4.16 -11.92
CA GLY A 5 -4.06 -4.10 -12.51
C GLY A 5 -4.02 -5.01 -13.73
N ALA A 6 -3.55 -4.50 -14.86
CA ALA A 6 -3.13 -5.34 -15.98
C ALA A 6 -2.20 -6.44 -15.43
N GLN A 7 -2.35 -7.67 -15.91
CA GLN A 7 -1.51 -8.79 -15.49
C GLN A 7 -0.08 -8.52 -15.98
N VAL A 8 0.73 -7.90 -15.12
CA VAL A 8 2.17 -7.76 -15.33
C VAL A 8 2.76 -9.14 -15.16
N GLY A 9 3.35 -9.69 -16.23
CA GLY A 9 4.04 -10.98 -16.16
C GLY A 9 5.12 -10.95 -15.08
N LYS A 10 5.34 -12.06 -14.38
CA LYS A 10 6.24 -12.16 -13.21
C LYS A 10 7.64 -11.57 -13.46
N ASP A 11 8.13 -11.70 -14.69
CA ASP A 11 9.48 -11.28 -15.10
C ASP A 11 9.47 -9.95 -15.88
N THR A 12 8.33 -9.27 -15.96
CA THR A 12 8.24 -7.95 -16.60
C THR A 12 9.05 -6.95 -15.78
N VAL A 13 9.98 -6.29 -16.44
CA VAL A 13 10.78 -5.23 -15.85
C VAL A 13 10.06 -3.90 -16.01
N LEU A 14 9.83 -3.22 -14.89
CA LEU A 14 9.19 -1.92 -14.80
C LEU A 14 10.26 -0.83 -14.62
N ASP A 15 10.07 0.30 -15.30
CA ASP A 15 10.85 1.50 -15.07
C ASP A 15 10.43 2.17 -13.75
N VAL A 16 11.40 2.46 -12.90
CA VAL A 16 11.24 3.30 -11.70
C VAL A 16 12.05 4.58 -11.87
N ALA A 17 11.81 5.59 -11.04
CA ALA A 17 12.44 6.91 -11.16
C ALA A 17 13.97 6.84 -11.36
N THR A 18 14.62 5.91 -10.65
CA THR A 18 16.04 5.62 -10.81
C THR A 18 16.27 4.11 -10.87
N GLY A 19 16.14 3.53 -12.07
CA GLY A 19 16.48 2.13 -12.32
C GLY A 19 15.33 1.31 -12.90
N LYS A 20 15.46 0.00 -12.80
CA LYS A 20 14.55 -0.98 -13.42
C LYS A 20 14.40 -2.18 -12.49
N LEU A 21 13.17 -2.58 -12.19
CA LEU A 21 12.86 -3.68 -11.26
C LEU A 21 11.65 -4.47 -11.74
N THR A 22 11.58 -5.75 -11.39
CA THR A 22 10.33 -6.50 -11.54
C THR A 22 9.35 -6.15 -10.43
N LEU A 23 8.05 -6.42 -10.64
CA LEU A 23 7.03 -6.22 -9.61
C LEU A 23 7.35 -7.01 -8.32
N GLU A 24 7.91 -8.22 -8.45
CA GLU A 24 8.31 -9.02 -7.28
C GLU A 24 9.44 -8.36 -6.50
N GLN A 25 10.44 -7.79 -7.18
CA GLN A 25 11.53 -7.07 -6.52
C GLN A 25 11.02 -5.82 -5.78
N ILE A 26 10.08 -5.08 -6.39
CA ILE A 26 9.43 -3.94 -5.74
C ILE A 26 8.69 -4.38 -4.47
N ASN A 27 7.92 -5.47 -4.54
CA ASN A 27 7.23 -6.02 -3.37
C ASN A 27 8.20 -6.48 -2.27
N LEU A 28 9.33 -7.09 -2.64
CA LEU A 28 10.37 -7.48 -1.68
C LEU A 28 10.99 -6.27 -0.98
N LEU A 29 11.29 -5.20 -1.72
CA LEU A 29 11.79 -3.95 -1.12
C LEU A 29 10.83 -3.46 -0.04
N PHE A 30 9.54 -3.32 -0.36
CA PHE A 30 8.55 -2.84 0.63
C PHE A 30 8.39 -3.74 1.86
N ARG A 31 8.58 -5.06 1.73
CA ARG A 31 8.52 -5.99 2.88
C ARG A 31 9.75 -5.91 3.78
N HIS A 32 10.90 -5.49 3.25
CA HIS A 32 12.19 -5.50 3.97
C HIS A 32 12.64 -4.13 4.47
N LEU A 33 11.92 -3.05 4.15
CA LEU A 33 12.18 -1.76 4.74
C LEU A 33 11.90 -1.79 6.26
N PRO A 34 12.73 -1.13 7.09
CA PRO A 34 12.54 -1.06 8.54
C PRO A 34 11.48 -0.01 8.94
N VAL A 35 10.46 0.19 8.10
CA VAL A 35 9.36 1.13 8.30
C VAL A 35 8.08 0.52 7.77
N ASP A 36 6.95 0.83 8.41
CA ASP A 36 5.64 0.51 7.89
C ASP A 36 5.20 1.59 6.90
N LEU A 37 4.83 1.19 5.69
CA LEU A 37 4.31 2.07 4.66
C LEU A 37 2.80 1.86 4.50
N SER A 38 2.08 2.96 4.25
CA SER A 38 0.70 2.95 3.80
C SER A 38 0.54 4.06 2.77
N TYR A 39 -0.16 3.78 1.67
CA TYR A 39 -0.40 4.76 0.62
C TYR A 39 -1.90 4.94 0.40
N VAL A 40 -2.32 6.20 0.45
CA VAL A 40 -3.66 6.69 0.14
C VAL A 40 -3.53 7.52 -1.13
N ASP A 41 -4.37 7.26 -2.12
CA ASP A 41 -4.33 8.00 -3.38
C ASP A 41 -5.04 9.36 -3.28
N GLU A 42 -5.04 10.10 -4.36
CA GLU A 42 -5.72 11.40 -4.51
C GLU A 42 -7.25 11.33 -4.33
N ASN A 43 -7.84 10.12 -4.35
CA ASN A 43 -9.26 9.89 -4.13
C ASN A 43 -9.56 9.48 -2.69
N GLU A 44 -8.61 9.67 -1.77
CA GLU A 44 -8.69 9.28 -0.36
C GLU A 44 -8.82 7.77 -0.14
N LEU A 45 -8.51 6.94 -1.14
CA LEU A 45 -8.64 5.48 -1.05
C LEU A 45 -7.31 4.84 -0.66
N VAL A 46 -7.35 3.94 0.32
CA VAL A 46 -6.18 3.14 0.69
C VAL A 46 -5.84 2.17 -0.46
N LYS A 47 -4.66 2.29 -1.05
CA LYS A 47 -4.22 1.43 -2.17
C LYS A 47 -3.20 0.39 -1.78
N PHE A 48 -2.42 0.66 -0.74
CA PHE A 48 -1.28 -0.15 -0.38
C PHE A 48 -0.93 -0.01 1.10
N TYR A 49 -0.44 -1.11 1.68
CA TYR A 49 0.30 -1.11 2.93
C TYR A 49 1.40 -2.17 2.87
N SER A 50 2.50 -1.97 3.59
CA SER A 50 3.55 -2.98 3.75
C SER A 50 3.04 -4.10 4.66
N ASP A 51 2.72 -5.26 4.09
CA ASP A 51 2.20 -6.41 4.83
C ASP A 51 3.35 -7.19 5.49
N THR A 52 3.87 -6.67 6.60
CA THR A 52 4.90 -7.33 7.41
C THR A 52 4.28 -7.90 8.71
N PRO A 53 4.85 -9.00 9.27
CA PRO A 53 4.37 -9.55 10.54
C PRO A 53 4.60 -8.65 11.76
N HIS A 54 5.61 -7.77 11.70
CA HIS A 54 6.06 -6.94 12.84
C HIS A 54 5.54 -5.50 12.79
N ARG A 55 4.50 -5.24 12.00
CA ARG A 55 3.89 -3.91 11.87
C ARG A 55 3.43 -3.34 13.21
N ILE A 56 3.66 -2.05 13.40
CA ILE A 56 3.28 -1.28 14.59
C ILE A 56 1.74 -1.20 14.68
N PHE A 57 1.07 -1.02 13.53
CA PHE A 57 -0.38 -0.93 13.46
C PHE A 57 -0.97 -2.10 12.66
N PRO A 58 -1.80 -2.97 13.27
CA PRO A 58 -2.43 -4.04 12.54
C PRO A 58 -3.41 -3.49 11.50
N ARG A 59 -3.27 -3.94 10.25
CA ARG A 59 -4.21 -3.66 9.16
C ARG A 59 -4.92 -4.95 8.74
N SER A 60 -6.21 -4.84 8.41
CA SER A 60 -6.98 -5.89 7.74
C SER A 60 -6.85 -5.70 6.22
N ALA A 61 -6.75 -6.78 5.46
CA ALA A 61 -6.73 -6.75 4.00
C ALA A 61 -7.96 -6.01 3.41
N ASN A 62 -9.09 -6.00 4.14
CA ASN A 62 -10.31 -5.31 3.75
C ASN A 62 -10.19 -3.78 3.74
N VAL A 63 -9.06 -3.21 4.19
CA VAL A 63 -8.81 -1.77 4.14
C VAL A 63 -8.56 -1.28 2.71
N ILE A 64 -8.07 -2.16 1.82
CA ILE A 64 -7.76 -1.78 0.44
C ILE A 64 -9.03 -1.37 -0.30
N GLY A 65 -9.00 -0.18 -0.90
CA GLY A 65 -10.13 0.43 -1.60
C GLY A 65 -11.16 1.09 -0.68
N ARG A 66 -10.92 1.19 0.63
CA ARG A 66 -11.75 1.99 1.55
C ARG A 66 -11.21 3.41 1.66
N GLU A 67 -12.13 4.37 1.84
CA GLU A 67 -11.77 5.75 2.18
C GLU A 67 -11.05 5.80 3.54
N VAL A 68 -9.98 6.58 3.62
CA VAL A 68 -9.13 6.68 4.83
C VAL A 68 -9.92 7.15 6.05
N LYS A 69 -10.88 8.06 5.87
CA LYS A 69 -11.76 8.55 6.95
C LYS A 69 -12.60 7.46 7.60
N ASN A 70 -12.92 6.41 6.84
CA ASN A 70 -13.69 5.25 7.31
C ASN A 70 -12.84 4.20 8.03
N CYS A 71 -11.53 4.43 8.13
CA CYS A 71 -10.56 3.54 8.77
C CYS A 71 -10.24 3.94 10.23
N HIS A 72 -10.72 5.11 10.68
CA HIS A 72 -10.47 5.64 12.01
C HIS A 72 -11.79 6.01 12.73
N PRO A 73 -11.85 5.89 14.08
CA PRO A 73 -13.01 6.34 14.85
C PRO A 73 -13.23 7.86 14.70
N ALA A 74 -14.49 8.31 14.69
CA ALA A 74 -14.87 9.71 14.46
C ALA A 74 -14.15 10.75 15.36
N LYS A 75 -13.67 10.35 16.54
CA LYS A 75 -12.92 11.21 17.48
C LYS A 75 -11.47 11.49 17.06
N SER A 76 -10.95 10.78 16.07
CA SER A 76 -9.53 10.84 15.64
C SER A 76 -9.35 11.43 14.24
N VAL A 77 -10.44 11.81 13.56
CA VAL A 77 -10.43 12.36 12.20
C VAL A 77 -9.72 13.72 12.15
N HIS A 78 -9.79 14.51 13.23
CA HIS A 78 -9.11 15.81 13.33
C HIS A 78 -7.58 15.74 13.56
N VAL A 79 -6.99 14.54 13.68
CA VAL A 79 -5.54 14.37 13.92
C VAL A 79 -4.80 13.96 12.63
N VAL A 80 -5.54 13.65 11.56
CA VAL A 80 -5.00 13.10 10.32
C VAL A 80 -5.45 13.99 9.16
N GLU A 81 -4.86 15.19 9.09
CA GLU A 81 -4.84 16.04 7.90
C GLU A 81 -3.40 16.55 7.71
#